data_AF-A0A2I0B3K5-F1
#
_entry.id   AF-A0A2I0B3K5-F1
#
_cell.length_a   1.000
_cell.length_b   1.000
_cell.length_c   1.000
_cell.angle_alpha   90.00
_cell.angle_beta   90.00
_cell.angle_gamma   90.00
#
_symmetry.space_group_name_H-M   'P 1'
#
loop_
_entity.id
_entity.type
_entity.pdbx_description
1 polymer ?
#
loop_
_entity_poly.entity_id
_entity_poly.type
_entity_poly.pdbx_seq_one_letter_code
_entity_poly.pdbx_strand_id
1 'polypeptide(L)'
;MDSTARRGGGGLWEGLYRLLMRRNSVYVTFIVAGAFAGERGFFRISMFWDRLLVSGLLEALDFLFFEDMVDLFYYGVHRLWEYNNTGKRYEDIPVLGQRTSE
;
A
#
# COMPACT_ATOMS: atom_id res chain seq x y z
N MET A 1 -26.22 -19.35 -47.22
CA MET A 1 -25.47 -20.37 -46.47
C MET A 1 -24.70 -19.65 -45.38
N ASP A 2 -25.22 -19.73 -44.15
CA ASP A 2 -24.54 -19.25 -42.96
C ASP A 2 -23.35 -20.15 -42.66
N SER A 3 -22.16 -19.72 -43.08
CA SER A 3 -20.91 -20.38 -42.72
C SER A 3 -20.46 -19.90 -41.35
N THR A 4 -21.02 -20.52 -40.30
CA THR A 4 -20.42 -20.54 -38.97
C THR A 4 -19.04 -21.21 -39.03
N ALA A 5 -17.97 -20.42 -38.91
CA ALA A 5 -16.65 -20.92 -38.55
C ALA A 5 -15.99 -19.97 -37.53
N ARG A 6 -16.39 -20.19 -36.28
CA ARG A 6 -15.75 -19.90 -35.00
C ARG A 6 -14.46 -19.06 -35.05
N ARG A 7 -14.55 -17.87 -34.43
CA ARG A 7 -13.46 -17.00 -33.96
C ARG A 7 -12.26 -17.83 -33.46
N GLY A 8 -11.25 -17.97 -34.32
CA GLY A 8 -9.96 -18.53 -33.97
C GLY A 8 -9.13 -17.51 -33.19
N GLY A 9 -8.29 -18.01 -32.28
CA GLY A 9 -7.21 -17.21 -31.70
C GLY A 9 -7.16 -17.12 -30.18
N GLY A 10 -7.42 -18.21 -29.46
CA GLY A 10 -7.10 -18.27 -28.04
C GLY A 10 -5.62 -18.59 -27.85
N GLY A 11 -4.80 -17.56 -27.70
CA GLY A 11 -3.34 -17.66 -27.62
C GLY A 11 -2.86 -18.53 -26.44
N LEU A 12 -1.55 -18.78 -26.38
CA LEU A 12 -0.90 -19.56 -25.32
C LEU A 12 -1.31 -19.10 -23.90
N TRP A 13 -1.51 -17.79 -23.75
CA TRP A 13 -2.02 -17.13 -22.55
C TRP A 13 -3.48 -17.47 -22.22
N GLU A 14 -4.33 -17.66 -23.21
CA GLU A 14 -5.73 -18.04 -23.00
C GLU A 14 -5.86 -19.50 -22.56
N GLY A 15 -4.96 -20.37 -23.04
CA GLY A 15 -4.80 -21.73 -22.54
C GLY A 15 -4.34 -21.77 -21.08
N LEU A 16 -3.32 -20.98 -20.74
CA LEU A 16 -2.83 -20.87 -19.36
C LEU A 16 -3.89 -20.30 -18.41
N TYR A 17 -4.60 -19.26 -18.86
CA TYR A 17 -5.70 -18.65 -18.11
C TYR A 17 -6.82 -19.66 -17.83
N ARG A 18 -7.24 -20.42 -18.85
CA ARG A 18 -8.28 -21.47 -18.69
C ARG A 18 -7.83 -22.64 -17.82
N LEU A 19 -6.53 -22.86 -17.63
CA LEU A 19 -6.00 -23.91 -16.76
C LEU A 19 -5.90 -23.43 -15.32
N LEU A 20 -5.30 -22.27 -15.09
CA LEU A 20 -5.06 -21.73 -13.75
C LEU A 20 -6.33 -21.13 -13.12
N MET A 21 -7.13 -20.41 -13.91
CA MET A 21 -8.33 -19.72 -13.43
C MET A 21 -9.62 -20.52 -13.66
N ARG A 22 -9.52 -21.83 -13.93
CA ARG A 22 -10.70 -22.66 -14.24
C ARG A 22 -11.68 -22.80 -13.08
N ARG A 23 -11.16 -22.87 -11.86
CA ARG A 23 -11.92 -23.12 -10.63
C ARG A 23 -11.28 -22.36 -9.48
N ASN A 24 -12.10 -21.82 -8.57
CA ASN A 24 -11.64 -21.09 -7.39
C ASN A 24 -10.58 -21.87 -6.61
N SER A 25 -10.72 -23.19 -6.48
CA SER A 25 -9.72 -24.03 -5.82
C SER A 25 -8.38 -24.08 -6.55
N VAL A 26 -8.37 -24.09 -7.88
CA VAL A 26 -7.13 -24.14 -8.69
C VAL A 26 -6.41 -22.80 -8.61
N TYR A 27 -7.15 -21.70 -8.73
CA TYR A 27 -6.62 -20.34 -8.55
C TYR A 27 -5.97 -20.18 -7.17
N VAL A 28 -6.66 -20.54 -6.09
CA VAL A 28 -6.16 -20.40 -4.72
C VAL A 28 -4.91 -21.25 -4.49
N THR A 29 -4.88 -22.50 -4.92
CA THR A 29 -3.69 -23.35 -4.76
C THR A 29 -2.49 -22.80 -5.52
N PHE A 30 -2.68 -22.28 -6.73
CA PHE A 30 -1.61 -21.65 -7.49
C PHE A 30 -1.11 -20.36 -6.85
N ILE A 31 -1.98 -19.55 -6.25
CA ILE A 31 -1.56 -18.38 -5.47
C ILE A 31 -0.75 -18.79 -4.26
N VAL A 32 -1.22 -19.76 -3.48
CA VAL A 32 -0.52 -20.20 -2.26
C VAL A 32 0.84 -20.81 -2.62
N ALA A 33 0.89 -21.67 -3.65
CA ALA A 33 2.14 -22.25 -4.14
C ALA A 33 3.09 -21.18 -4.72
N GLY A 34 2.54 -20.22 -5.47
CA GLY A 34 3.29 -19.09 -6.02
C GLY A 34 3.80 -18.13 -4.96
N ALA A 35 3.06 -17.92 -3.87
CA ALA A 35 3.48 -17.12 -2.73
C ALA A 35 4.59 -17.82 -1.95
N PHE A 36 4.52 -19.14 -1.76
CA PHE A 36 5.55 -19.90 -1.04
C PHE A 36 6.84 -20.10 -1.84
N ALA A 37 6.72 -20.34 -3.15
CA ALA A 37 7.87 -20.35 -4.06
C ALA A 37 8.44 -18.93 -4.25
N GLY A 38 7.54 -17.95 -4.29
CA GLY A 38 7.80 -16.53 -4.26
C GLY A 38 8.64 -16.17 -3.05
N GLU A 39 8.25 -16.47 -1.82
CA GLU A 39 9.00 -16.15 -0.60
C GLU A 39 10.48 -16.57 -0.67
N ARG A 40 10.79 -17.76 -1.20
CA ARG A 40 12.17 -18.26 -1.32
C ARG A 40 12.99 -17.60 -2.44
N GLY A 41 12.35 -17.13 -3.51
CA GLY A 41 13.02 -16.46 -4.64
C GLY A 41 12.97 -14.93 -4.57
N PHE A 42 11.86 -14.40 -4.06
CA PHE A 42 11.54 -13.00 -3.78
C PHE A 42 12.42 -12.46 -2.67
N PHE A 43 12.77 -13.23 -1.63
CA PHE A 43 13.78 -12.77 -0.64
C PHE A 43 15.15 -12.51 -1.28
N ARG A 44 15.47 -13.19 -2.39
CA ARG A 44 16.72 -13.03 -3.13
C ARG A 44 16.63 -11.97 -4.23
N ILE A 45 15.45 -11.79 -4.81
CA ILE A 45 15.15 -10.76 -5.80
C ILE A 45 14.95 -9.40 -5.12
N SER A 46 14.27 -9.32 -3.97
CA SER A 46 14.18 -8.11 -3.13
C SER A 46 15.57 -7.70 -2.66
N MET A 47 16.38 -8.63 -2.15
CA MET A 47 17.78 -8.38 -1.79
C MET A 47 18.62 -7.92 -3.01
N PHE A 48 18.29 -8.37 -4.21
CA PHE A 48 18.94 -7.95 -5.44
C PHE A 48 18.46 -6.56 -5.89
N TRP A 49 17.17 -6.24 -5.77
CA TRP A 49 16.63 -4.90 -6.02
C TRP A 49 17.17 -3.88 -5.00
N ASP A 50 17.28 -4.25 -3.72
CA ASP A 50 17.92 -3.47 -2.65
C ASP A 50 19.39 -3.20 -2.97
N ARG A 51 20.12 -4.19 -3.50
CA ARG A 51 21.54 -4.03 -3.87
C ARG A 51 21.78 -3.33 -5.20
N LEU A 52 20.80 -3.28 -6.11
CA LEU A 52 21.04 -2.93 -7.50
C LEU A 52 20.35 -1.64 -7.95
N LEU A 53 19.33 -1.15 -7.22
CA LEU A 53 18.70 0.14 -7.51
C LEU A 53 18.64 1.13 -6.34
N VAL A 54 19.01 0.73 -5.12
CA VAL A 54 19.06 1.65 -3.99
C VAL A 54 20.49 2.15 -3.83
N SER A 55 20.83 3.17 -4.61
CA SER A 55 22.07 3.91 -4.33
C SER A 55 21.93 4.54 -2.94
N GLY A 56 22.97 4.47 -2.11
CA GLY A 56 22.96 5.03 -0.75
C GLY A 56 22.58 6.52 -0.68
N LEU A 57 22.58 7.23 -1.82
CA LEU A 57 22.02 8.57 -1.96
C LEU A 57 20.49 8.60 -1.78
N LEU A 58 19.75 7.66 -2.37
CA LEU A 58 18.29 7.58 -2.22
C LEU A 58 17.90 7.16 -0.80
N GLU A 59 18.65 6.23 -0.18
CA GLU A 59 18.49 5.89 1.25
C GLU A 59 18.81 7.07 2.18
N ALA A 60 19.91 7.79 1.91
CA ALA A 60 20.26 8.97 2.70
C ALA A 60 19.23 10.09 2.51
N LEU A 61 18.69 10.28 1.32
CA LEU A 61 17.63 11.25 1.05
C LEU A 61 16.32 10.83 1.72
N ASP A 62 15.94 9.55 1.68
CA ASP A 62 14.77 9.06 2.39
C ASP A 62 14.96 9.27 3.91
N PHE A 63 16.10 8.90 4.48
CA PHE A 63 16.39 9.14 5.90
C PHE A 63 16.43 10.63 6.28
N LEU A 64 17.00 11.48 5.42
CA LEU A 64 17.10 12.93 5.68
C LEU A 64 15.78 13.67 5.49
N PHE A 65 14.95 13.26 4.54
CA PHE A 65 13.69 13.94 4.23
C PHE A 65 12.47 13.31 4.91
N PHE A 66 12.51 12.04 5.30
CA PHE A 66 11.33 11.34 5.82
C PHE A 66 10.85 11.93 7.14
N GLU A 67 11.76 12.16 8.10
CA GLU A 67 11.40 12.78 9.38
C GLU A 67 10.86 14.20 9.17
N ASP A 68 11.54 15.02 8.36
CA ASP A 68 11.10 16.40 8.05
C ASP A 68 9.75 16.43 7.32
N MET A 69 9.50 15.47 6.42
CA MET A 69 8.26 15.38 5.66
C MET A 69 7.10 14.91 6.53
N VAL A 70 7.36 13.98 7.44
CA VAL A 70 6.41 13.50 8.44
C VAL A 70 6.06 14.63 9.42
N ASP A 71 7.04 15.38 9.91
CA ASP A 71 6.82 16.54 10.78
C ASP A 71 6.02 17.64 10.08
N LEU A 72 6.34 17.95 8.82
CA LEU A 72 5.60 18.91 8.02
C LEU A 72 4.14 18.47 7.82
N PHE A 73 3.92 17.18 7.56
CA PHE A 73 2.59 16.61 7.42
C PHE A 73 1.80 16.69 8.73
N TYR A 74 2.40 16.27 9.85
CA TYR A 74 1.76 16.38 11.17
C TYR A 74 1.43 17.83 11.52
N TYR A 75 2.34 18.77 11.26
CA TYR A 75 2.09 20.19 11.45
C TYR A 75 0.89 20.68 10.61
N GLY A 76 0.83 20.28 9.34
CA GLY A 76 -0.27 20.63 8.43
C GLY A 76 -1.62 20.09 8.91
N VAL A 77 -1.67 18.82 9.32
CA VAL A 77 -2.88 18.18 9.86
C VAL A 77 -3.29 18.84 11.18
N HIS A 78 -2.34 19.10 12.07
CA HIS A 78 -2.59 19.73 13.36
C HIS A 78 -3.18 21.13 13.20
N ARG A 79 -2.57 21.97 12.34
CA ARG A 79 -3.10 23.31 11.98
C ARG A 79 -4.53 23.27 11.47
N LEU A 80 -4.84 22.30 10.61
CA LEU A 80 -6.18 22.16 10.05
C LEU A 80 -7.19 21.75 11.14
N TRP A 81 -6.79 20.84 12.04
CA TRP A 81 -7.60 20.41 13.16
C TRP A 81 -7.86 21.54 14.16
N GLU A 82 -6.84 22.34 14.48
CA GLU A 82 -6.97 23.51 15.36
C GLU A 82 -7.99 24.50 14.81
N TYR A 83 -7.87 24.84 13.52
CA TYR A 83 -8.81 25.75 12.86
C TYR A 83 -10.25 25.23 12.93
N ASN A 84 -10.45 23.95 12.61
CA ASN A 84 -11.78 23.33 12.60
C ASN A 84 -12.39 23.17 14.00
N ASN A 85 -11.57 23.11 15.05
CA ASN A 85 -12.03 22.90 16.43
C ASN A 85 -11.91 24.15 17.32
N THR A 86 -11.72 25.32 16.73
CA THR A 86 -11.74 26.61 17.43
C THR A 86 -13.01 26.74 18.28
N GLY A 87 -12.87 27.03 19.58
CA GLY A 87 -13.98 27.15 20.54
C GLY A 87 -14.46 25.83 21.15
N LYS A 88 -13.89 24.68 20.73
CA LYS A 88 -14.17 23.35 21.30
C LYS A 88 -12.97 22.77 22.05
N ARG A 89 -11.79 23.40 21.95
CA ARG A 89 -10.57 22.93 22.61
C ARG A 89 -10.68 23.15 24.11
N TYR A 90 -9.95 22.35 24.87
CA TYR A 90 -9.90 22.44 26.32
C TYR A 90 -9.53 23.87 26.80
N GLU A 91 -8.59 24.50 26.10
CA GLU A 91 -8.11 25.87 26.35
C GLU A 91 -9.16 26.95 26.14
N ASP A 92 -10.13 26.72 25.23
CA ASP A 92 -11.14 27.71 24.87
C ASP A 92 -12.32 27.71 25.88
N ILE A 93 -12.28 26.87 26.92
CA ILE A 93 -13.36 26.74 27.90
C ILE A 93 -13.24 27.87 28.95
N PRO A 94 -14.21 28.81 29.02
CA PRO A 94 -14.08 30.02 29.86
C PRO A 94 -14.14 29.77 31.37
N VAL A 95 -14.65 28.61 31.80
CA VAL A 95 -14.82 28.24 33.22
C VAL A 95 -13.79 27.21 33.70
N LEU A 96 -12.77 26.94 32.90
CA LEU A 96 -11.73 25.96 33.20
C LEU A 96 -10.90 26.42 34.41
N GLY A 97 -10.74 25.56 35.42
CA GLY A 97 -9.97 25.87 36.63
C GLY A 97 -10.69 26.76 37.68
N GLN A 98 -11.92 27.22 37.40
CA GLN A 98 -12.71 28.01 38.36
C GLN A 98 -13.50 27.17 39.36
N ARG A 99 -13.58 25.84 39.14
CA ARG A 99 -14.18 24.93 40.12
C ARG A 99 -13.16 24.67 41.22
N THR A 100 -13.40 25.21 42.41
CA THR A 100 -12.83 24.71 43.66
C THR A 100 -13.10 23.21 43.72
N SER A 101 -12.04 22.42 43.89
CA SER A 101 -12.16 21.01 44.29
C SER A 101 -12.97 20.97 45.58
N GLU A 102 -14.19 20.42 45.51
CA GLU A 102 -14.95 20.02 46.71
C GLU A 102 -14.16 18.99 47.52
#